data_AF-A0AAI8BE00-F1
#
_entry.id   AF-A0AAI8BE00-F1
#
_cell.length_a   1.000
_cell.length_b   1.000
_cell.length_c   1.000
_cell.angle_alpha   90.00
_cell.angle_beta   90.00
_cell.angle_gamma   90.00
#
_symmetry.space_group_name_H-M   'P 1'
#
loop_
_entity.id
_entity.type
_entity.pdbx_description
1 polymer ?
#
loop_
_entity_poly.entity_id
_entity_poly.type
_entity_poly.pdbx_seq_one_letter_code
_entity_poly.pdbx_strand_id
1 'polypeptide(L)'
;MDPATREGNVRPAFVAALGDAARATGLPGADKQGVFTPSGAGTNPLYTEIRLRADTLMGAELAARPEYRELQSYARQQAIDLVANALPAGHSGTLARFRQTVQTLDATYRRAAEEASREAKGAAHTAGAA
;
A
#
# COMPACT_ATOMS: atom_id res chain seq x y z
N MET A 1 -5.13 -6.80 4.62
CA MET A 1 -5.78 -5.48 4.77
C MET A 1 -5.76 -5.14 6.25
N ASP A 2 -5.35 -3.92 6.61
CA ASP A 2 -5.21 -3.53 8.00
C ASP A 2 -6.60 -3.30 8.64
N PRO A 3 -6.97 -4.01 9.71
CA PRO A 3 -8.26 -3.84 10.36
C PRO A 3 -8.47 -2.42 10.91
N ALA A 4 -7.40 -1.71 11.32
CA ALA A 4 -7.51 -0.34 11.83
C ALA A 4 -7.98 0.64 10.75
N THR A 5 -7.64 0.40 9.47
CA THR A 5 -8.05 1.28 8.35
C THR A 5 -9.49 1.07 7.87
N ARG A 6 -10.22 0.10 8.45
CA ARG A 6 -11.66 -0.07 8.21
C ARG A 6 -12.51 0.86 9.06
N GLU A 7 -12.05 1.15 10.27
CA GLU A 7 -12.70 2.10 11.19
C GLU A 7 -12.06 3.49 11.04
N GLY A 8 -12.87 4.55 11.04
CA GLY A 8 -12.37 5.94 11.01
C GLY A 8 -12.36 6.66 9.66
N ASN A 9 -13.02 6.15 8.60
CA ASN A 9 -13.22 6.87 7.33
C ASN A 9 -11.95 7.42 6.63
N VAL A 10 -10.76 6.93 6.97
CA VAL A 10 -9.49 7.36 6.34
C VAL A 10 -9.31 6.82 4.93
N ARG A 11 -10.05 5.78 4.56
CA ARG A 11 -9.90 5.07 3.29
C ARG A 11 -10.17 5.92 2.05
N PRO A 12 -11.24 6.72 1.95
CA PRO A 12 -11.46 7.60 0.80
C PRO A 12 -10.34 8.64 0.62
N ALA A 13 -9.90 9.26 1.71
CA ALA A 13 -8.80 10.23 1.68
C ALA A 13 -7.47 9.59 1.28
N PHE A 14 -7.17 8.39 1.79
CA PHE A 14 -6.02 7.61 1.37
C PHE A 14 -6.06 7.27 -0.12
N VAL A 15 -7.20 6.83 -0.64
CA VAL A 15 -7.36 6.48 -2.06
C VAL A 15 -7.21 7.70 -2.96
N ALA A 16 -7.73 8.87 -2.56
CA ALA A 16 -7.52 10.12 -3.28
C ALA A 16 -6.04 10.52 -3.31
N ALA A 17 -5.37 10.53 -2.16
CA ALA A 17 -3.94 10.86 -2.07
C ALA A 17 -3.05 9.88 -2.86
N LEU A 18 -3.41 8.59 -2.87
CA LEU A 18 -2.75 7.58 -3.68
C LEU A 18 -2.96 7.82 -5.18
N GLY A 19 -4.16 8.24 -5.58
CA GLY A 19 -4.49 8.64 -6.95
C GLY A 19 -3.65 9.82 -7.41
N ASP A 20 -3.52 10.86 -6.60
CA ASP A 20 -2.70 12.04 -6.92
C ASP A 20 -1.21 11.67 -7.05
N ALA A 21 -0.69 10.85 -6.14
CA ALA A 21 0.66 10.34 -6.22
C ALA A 21 0.88 9.52 -7.51
N ALA A 22 -0.10 8.71 -7.91
CA ALA A 22 -0.04 7.92 -9.14
C ALA A 22 -0.09 8.80 -10.38
N ARG A 23 -0.93 9.85 -10.40
CA ARG A 23 -1.00 10.82 -11.50
C ARG A 23 0.35 11.52 -11.72
N ALA A 24 1.05 11.88 -10.65
CA ALA A 24 2.36 12.53 -10.72
C ALA A 24 3.45 11.67 -11.38
N THR A 25 3.24 10.35 -11.49
CA THR A 25 4.15 9.46 -12.21
C THR A 25 3.93 9.41 -13.72
N GLY A 26 2.85 10.02 -14.22
CA GLY A 26 2.45 9.95 -15.62
C GLY A 26 1.84 8.59 -16.01
N LEU A 27 1.39 7.79 -15.04
CA LEU A 27 0.68 6.54 -15.33
C LEU A 27 -0.55 6.81 -16.20
N PRO A 28 -0.81 6.01 -17.24
CA PRO A 28 -2.05 6.09 -17.98
C PRO A 28 -3.22 5.73 -17.05
N GLY A 29 -4.31 6.49 -17.14
CA GLY A 29 -5.44 6.36 -16.24
C GLY A 29 -6.56 7.32 -16.58
N ALA A 30 -7.61 7.28 -15.78
CA ALA A 30 -8.76 8.16 -15.92
C ALA A 30 -9.29 8.57 -14.54
N ASP A 31 -9.92 9.73 -14.49
CA ASP A 31 -10.64 10.17 -13.31
C ASP A 31 -11.98 9.45 -13.22
N LYS A 32 -12.23 8.83 -12.06
CA LYS A 32 -13.51 8.19 -11.72
C LYS A 32 -14.03 8.86 -10.45
N GLN A 33 -15.16 9.56 -10.56
CA GLN A 33 -15.79 10.26 -9.43
C GLN A 33 -14.84 11.24 -8.71
N GLY A 34 -14.03 11.97 -9.45
CA GLY A 34 -13.09 12.95 -8.90
C GLY A 34 -11.78 12.37 -8.35
N VAL A 35 -11.58 11.05 -8.42
CA VAL A 35 -10.34 10.39 -8.01
C VAL A 35 -9.63 9.79 -9.23
N PHE A 36 -8.36 10.16 -9.41
CA PHE A 36 -7.52 9.57 -10.45
C PHE A 36 -7.30 8.08 -10.17
N THR A 37 -7.64 7.25 -11.15
CA THR A 37 -7.45 5.80 -11.08
C THR A 37 -6.59 5.35 -12.28
N PRO A 38 -5.38 4.79 -12.05
CA PRO A 38 -4.57 4.24 -13.13
C PRO A 38 -5.31 3.09 -13.83
N SER A 39 -5.19 3.01 -15.16
CA SER A 39 -5.88 2.02 -16.00
C SER A 39 -5.17 0.67 -16.06
N GLY A 40 -3.96 0.57 -15.51
CA GLY A 40 -3.17 -0.65 -15.52
C GLY A 40 -3.80 -1.79 -14.71
N ALA A 41 -3.48 -3.03 -15.09
CA ALA A 41 -3.79 -4.20 -14.28
C ALA A 41 -3.12 -4.04 -12.90
N GLY A 42 -3.92 -4.02 -11.83
CA GLY A 42 -3.45 -3.74 -10.47
C GLY A 42 -2.40 -4.72 -9.93
N THR A 43 -2.18 -5.84 -10.61
CA THR A 43 -1.13 -6.83 -10.34
C THR A 43 0.09 -6.58 -11.22
N ASN A 44 1.23 -6.28 -10.60
CA ASN A 44 2.52 -6.27 -11.30
C ASN A 44 2.82 -7.70 -11.81
N PRO A 45 2.96 -7.92 -13.12
CA PRO A 45 3.07 -9.26 -13.70
C PRO A 45 4.34 -9.99 -13.23
N LEU A 46 5.49 -9.31 -13.16
CA LEU A 46 6.74 -9.88 -12.65
C LEU A 46 6.65 -10.25 -11.17
N TYR A 47 6.08 -9.36 -10.35
CA TYR A 47 5.87 -9.65 -8.93
C TYR A 47 4.90 -10.81 -8.72
N THR A 48 3.87 -10.92 -9.56
CA THR A 48 2.87 -12.01 -9.47
C THR A 48 3.51 -13.36 -9.74
N GLU A 49 4.34 -13.46 -10.79
CA GLU A 49 5.09 -14.68 -11.11
C GLU A 49 6.08 -15.08 -10.00
N ILE A 50 6.85 -14.11 -9.48
CA ILE A 50 7.77 -14.33 -8.35
C ILE A 50 7.01 -14.83 -7.13
N ARG A 51 5.86 -14.21 -6.81
CA ARG A 51 5.04 -14.60 -5.66
C ARG A 51 4.48 -16.01 -5.81
N LEU A 52 3.92 -16.34 -6.98
CA LEU A 52 3.37 -17.68 -7.24
C LEU A 52 4.43 -18.78 -7.09
N ARG A 53 5.65 -18.53 -7.59
CA ARG A 53 6.76 -19.47 -7.41
C ARG A 53 7.23 -19.58 -5.96
N ALA A 54 7.34 -18.46 -5.25
CA ALA A 54 7.68 -18.46 -3.83
C ALA A 54 6.61 -19.19 -3.00
N ASP A 55 5.33 -18.97 -3.28
CA ASP A 55 4.21 -19.65 -2.59
C ASP A 55 4.20 -21.16 -2.83
N THR A 56 4.66 -21.63 -3.99
CA THR A 56 4.77 -23.06 -4.28
C THR A 56 5.92 -23.71 -3.50
N LEU A 57 6.99 -22.95 -3.24
CA LEU A 57 8.22 -23.44 -2.60
C LEU A 57 8.20 -23.24 -1.07
N MET A 58 7.56 -22.18 -0.58
CA MET A 58 7.35 -21.93 0.83
C MET A 58 6.18 -22.79 1.29
N GLY A 59 6.48 -23.84 2.07
CA GLY A 59 5.46 -24.70 2.67
C GLY A 59 4.41 -23.90 3.45
N ALA A 60 3.21 -24.47 3.58
CA ALA A 60 2.04 -23.81 4.15
C ALA A 60 2.28 -23.18 5.54
N GLU A 61 3.15 -23.78 6.35
CA GLU A 61 3.51 -23.27 7.69
C GLU A 61 4.31 -21.97 7.65
N LEU A 62 5.16 -21.78 6.64
CA LEU A 62 5.94 -20.55 6.46
C LEU A 62 5.07 -19.42 5.90
N ALA A 63 4.06 -19.76 5.08
CA ALA A 63 3.09 -18.80 4.56
C ALA A 63 2.09 -18.31 5.62
N ALA A 64 1.78 -19.16 6.61
CA ALA A 64 0.88 -18.82 7.73
C ALA A 64 1.52 -17.91 8.78
N ARG A 65 2.84 -17.74 8.73
CA ARG A 65 3.61 -16.98 9.70
C ARG A 65 3.45 -15.46 9.51
N PRO A 66 3.35 -14.67 10.60
CA PRO A 66 3.26 -13.21 10.51
C PRO A 66 4.47 -12.59 9.79
N GLU A 67 5.65 -13.21 9.90
CA GLU A 67 6.89 -12.83 9.23
C GLU A 67 6.78 -12.86 7.70
N TYR A 68 5.84 -13.64 7.14
CA TYR A 68 5.58 -13.67 5.70
C TYR A 68 5.12 -12.30 5.16
N ARG A 69 4.49 -11.45 5.99
CA ARG A 69 4.13 -10.08 5.58
C ARG A 69 5.35 -9.21 5.32
N GLU A 70 6.45 -9.43 6.06
CA GLU A 70 7.69 -8.68 5.90
C GLU A 70 8.40 -9.08 4.59
N LEU A 71 8.37 -10.38 4.25
CA LEU A 71 8.90 -10.95 3.01
C LEU A 71 8.23 -10.40 1.74
N GLN A 72 6.92 -10.11 1.77
CA GLN A 72 6.22 -9.52 0.62
C GLN A 72 6.77 -8.13 0.26
N SER A 73 7.17 -7.36 1.27
CA SER A 73 7.74 -6.02 1.09
C SER A 73 9.10 -6.11 0.41
N TYR A 74 9.92 -7.07 0.85
CA TYR A 74 11.23 -7.38 0.27
C TYR A 74 11.12 -7.79 -1.21
N ALA A 75 10.24 -8.73 -1.53
CA ALA A 75 10.05 -9.20 -2.91
C ALA A 75 9.55 -8.09 -3.86
N ARG A 76 8.65 -7.21 -3.39
CA ARG A 76 8.24 -6.04 -4.19
C ARG A 76 9.40 -5.10 -4.46
N GLN A 77 10.25 -4.87 -3.47
CA GLN A 77 11.39 -3.97 -3.64
C GLN A 77 12.34 -4.49 -4.72
N GLN A 78 12.71 -5.77 -4.66
CA GLN A 78 13.56 -6.39 -5.69
C GLN A 78 12.92 -6.34 -7.09
N ALA A 79 11.61 -6.59 -7.20
CA ALA A 79 10.91 -6.51 -8.48
C ALA A 79 10.86 -5.08 -9.03
N ILE A 80 10.67 -4.07 -8.17
CA ILE A 80 10.71 -2.66 -8.55
C ILE A 80 12.12 -2.26 -8.99
N ASP A 81 13.15 -2.67 -8.25
CA ASP A 81 14.53 -2.33 -8.54
C ASP A 81 14.98 -2.97 -9.86
N LEU A 82 14.54 -4.20 -10.16
CA LEU A 82 14.76 -4.86 -11.46
C LEU A 82 14.15 -4.06 -12.62
N VAL A 83 12.90 -3.61 -12.48
CA VAL A 83 12.21 -2.79 -13.49
C VAL A 83 12.88 -1.42 -13.61
N ALA A 84 13.27 -0.81 -12.50
CA ALA A 84 13.96 0.48 -12.47
C ALA A 84 15.32 0.43 -13.18
N ASN A 85 16.06 -0.67 -13.06
CA ASN A 85 17.33 -0.89 -13.75
C ASN A 85 17.17 -1.08 -15.26
N ALA A 86 16.04 -1.62 -15.71
CA ALA A 86 15.72 -1.76 -17.13
C ALA A 86 15.23 -0.45 -17.77
N LEU A 87 14.96 0.58 -16.96
CA LEU A 87 14.44 1.87 -17.40
C LEU A 87 15.56 2.93 -17.48
N PRO A 88 15.41 3.94 -18.35
CA PRO A 88 16.29 5.11 -18.33
C PRO A 88 16.26 5.79 -16.95
N ALA A 89 17.39 6.37 -16.52
CA ALA A 89 17.57 6.92 -15.16
C ALA A 89 16.43 7.84 -14.69
N GLY A 90 15.84 8.65 -15.58
CA GLY A 90 14.70 9.53 -15.27
C GLY A 90 13.44 8.79 -14.79
N HIS A 91 13.19 7.59 -15.30
CA HIS A 91 12.04 6.77 -14.90
C HIS A 91 12.30 5.99 -13.60
N SER A 92 13.56 5.64 -13.30
CA SER A 92 13.94 5.03 -12.03
C SER A 92 13.66 5.95 -10.84
N GLY A 93 13.94 7.26 -10.99
CA GLY A 93 13.68 8.26 -9.97
C GLY A 93 12.18 8.43 -9.68
N THR A 94 11.34 8.35 -10.72
CA THR A 94 9.88 8.39 -10.59
C THR A 94 9.34 7.20 -9.79
N LEU A 95 9.83 5.99 -10.08
CA LEU A 95 9.44 4.77 -9.35
C LEU A 95 9.87 4.83 -7.87
N ALA A 96 11.10 5.26 -7.60
CA ALA A 96 11.61 5.38 -6.23
C ALA A 96 10.81 6.42 -5.42
N ARG A 97 10.52 7.58 -6.01
CA ARG A 97 9.72 8.63 -5.38
C ARG A 97 8.30 8.17 -5.11
N PHE A 98 7.63 7.55 -6.08
CA PHE A 98 6.29 7.02 -5.90
C PHE A 98 6.23 5.97 -4.79
N ARG A 99 7.21 5.04 -4.74
CA ARG A 99 7.33 4.05 -3.66
C ARG A 99 7.40 4.70 -2.28
N GLN A 100 8.25 5.71 -2.12
CA GLN A 100 8.41 6.42 -0.84
C GLN A 100 7.15 7.19 -0.46
N THR A 101 6.46 7.81 -1.42
CA THR A 101 5.18 8.48 -1.20
C THR A 101 4.13 7.49 -0.69
N VAL A 102 3.98 6.32 -1.33
CA VAL A 102 3.02 5.29 -0.87
C VAL A 102 3.34 4.83 0.55
N GLN A 103 4.61 4.57 0.87
CA GLN A 103 5.02 4.19 2.24
C GLN A 103 4.69 5.27 3.27
N THR A 104 4.92 6.53 2.92
CA THR A 104 4.62 7.68 3.79
C THR A 104 3.11 7.83 4.01
N LEU A 105 2.32 7.71 2.93
CA LEU A 105 0.85 7.74 3.01
C LEU A 105 0.34 6.60 3.89
N ASP A 106 0.83 5.38 3.67
CA ASP A 106 0.38 4.20 4.43
C ASP A 106 0.68 4.36 5.93
N ALA A 107 1.87 4.83 6.30
CA ALA A 107 2.22 5.12 7.69
C ALA A 107 1.37 6.25 8.30
N THR A 108 1.16 7.35 7.55
CA THR A 108 0.40 8.52 8.01
C THR A 108 -1.05 8.15 8.28
N TYR A 109 -1.71 7.50 7.31
CA TYR A 109 -3.12 7.15 7.43
C TYR A 109 -3.36 6.00 8.41
N ARG A 110 -2.40 5.07 8.56
CA ARG A 110 -2.45 4.05 9.63
C ARG A 110 -2.37 4.71 11.01
N ARG A 111 -1.42 5.62 11.23
CA ARG A 111 -1.31 6.35 12.50
C ARG A 111 -2.58 7.14 12.81
N ALA A 112 -3.13 7.86 11.84
CA ALA A 112 -4.38 8.59 12.01
C ALA A 112 -5.56 7.67 12.38
N ALA A 113 -5.65 6.48 11.78
CA ALA A 113 -6.67 5.49 12.11
C ALA A 113 -6.49 4.92 13.53
N GLU A 114 -5.25 4.64 13.93
CA GLU A 114 -4.93 4.18 15.29
C GLU A 114 -5.25 5.25 16.35
N GLU A 115 -4.94 6.52 16.08
CA GLU A 115 -5.27 7.65 16.95
C GLU A 115 -6.78 7.80 17.10
N ALA A 116 -7.53 7.82 16.00
CA ALA A 116 -9.00 7.89 16.02
C ALA A 116 -9.62 6.70 16.78
N SER A 117 -9.06 5.49 16.63
CA SER A 117 -9.52 4.31 17.37
C SER A 117 -9.24 4.42 18.88
N ARG A 118 -8.10 4.97 19.28
CA ARG A 118 -7.76 5.22 20.70
C ARG A 118 -8.68 6.27 21.32
N GLU A 119 -8.95 7.37 20.60
CA GLU A 119 -9.86 8.42 21.04
C GLU A 119 -11.29 7.91 21.20
N ALA A 120 -11.79 7.13 20.23
CA ALA A 120 -13.13 6.52 20.31
C ALA A 120 -13.26 5.58 21.51
N LYS A 121 -12.23 4.77 21.81
CA LYS A 121 -12.20 3.90 22.99
C LYS A 121 -12.13 4.69 24.29
N GLY A 122 -11.35 5.78 24.34
CA GLY A 122 -11.27 6.67 25.50
C GLY A 122 -12.61 7.35 25.80
N ALA A 123 -13.30 7.85 24.77
CA ALA A 123 -14.61 8.48 24.89
C ALA A 123 -15.72 7.48 25.29
N ALA A 124 -15.68 6.24 24.77
CA ALA A 124 -16.62 5.19 25.17
C ALA A 124 -16.41 4.77 26.63
N HIS A 125 -15.17 4.76 27.12
CA HIS A 125 -14.86 4.40 28.51
C HIS A 125 -15.31 5.48 29.50
N THR A 126 -15.23 6.77 29.15
CA THR A 126 -15.72 7.86 30.00
C THR A 126 -17.24 7.97 29.98
N ALA A 127 -17.90 7.67 28.85
CA ALA A 127 -19.36 7.65 28.75
C ALA A 127 -20.02 6.47 29.48
N GLY A 128 -19.32 5.35 29.70
CA GLY A 128 -19.81 4.22 30.49
C GLY A 128 -19.55 4.32 32.00
N ALA A 129 -18.81 5.36 32.43
CA ALA A 129 -18.49 5.62 33.84
C ALA A 129 -19.24 6.83 34.44
N ALA A 130 -20.11 7.46 33.65
CA ALA A 130 -21.05 8.50 34.06
C ALA A 130 -22.48 7.94 34.12
#